data_AF-A0ABD3FB17-F1
#
_entry.id   AF-A0ABD3FB17-F1
#
_cell.length_a   1.000
_cell.length_b   1.000
_cell.length_c   1.000
_cell.angle_alpha   90.00
_cell.angle_beta   90.00
_cell.angle_gamma   90.00
#
_symmetry.space_group_name_H-M   'P 1'
#
loop_
_entity.id
_entity.type
_entity.pdbx_description
1 polymer ?
#
loop_
_entity_poly.entity_id
_entity_poly.type
_entity_poly.pdbx_seq_one_letter_code
_entity_poly.pdbx_strand_id
1 'polypeptide(L)'
;MLRRATILANRGLMVKTTLARDMSGVARPPVPPFSRDSAALKVRAAEDAWNSRDPQRVALAYSTDSVWRNRSEFINGRQEIEAFLTRKWAQETQYRLIKELFSFDGNRIAVRFAYEWLDVDQQQWYRAYGNENWVFDDQGYMAQRFAAINDVPIDEKDRRFHWPQGRRPDDHPGLSDLGL
;
A
#
# COMPACT_ATOMS: atom_id res chain seq x y z
N MET A 1 20.81 34.31 47.97
CA MET A 1 21.08 35.29 46.89
C MET A 1 20.55 34.71 45.58
N LEU A 2 19.47 35.31 45.06
CA LEU A 2 18.92 35.01 43.74
C LEU A 2 19.92 35.41 42.65
N ARG A 3 20.16 34.54 41.67
CA ARG A 3 20.47 34.97 40.30
C ARG A 3 19.69 34.12 39.30
N ARG A 4 18.65 34.75 38.74
CA ARG A 4 17.95 34.34 37.52
C ARG A 4 18.91 34.44 36.34
N ALA A 5 18.97 33.42 35.50
CA ALA A 5 19.56 33.52 34.16
C ALA A 5 18.54 33.00 33.13
N THR A 6 17.88 33.99 32.53
CA THR A 6 17.21 34.08 31.23
C THR A 6 17.22 32.82 30.34
N ILE A 7 16.04 32.29 30.10
CA ILE A 7 15.72 31.36 28.99
C ILE A 7 15.70 32.19 27.70
N LEU A 8 16.66 31.97 26.80
CA LEU A 8 16.55 32.43 25.42
C LEU A 8 15.70 31.45 24.63
N ALA A 9 14.51 31.91 24.25
CA ALA A 9 13.62 31.24 23.33
C ALA A 9 14.25 31.24 21.92
N ASN A 10 14.77 30.09 21.49
CA ASN A 10 15.22 29.91 20.12
C ASN A 10 13.99 29.62 19.24
N ARG A 11 13.31 30.68 18.79
CA ARG A 11 12.29 30.59 17.72
C ARG A 11 13.02 30.33 16.40
N GLY A 12 13.36 29.07 16.18
CA GLY A 12 13.81 28.55 14.90
C GLY A 12 12.67 28.61 13.89
N LEU A 13 12.87 29.42 12.87
CA LEU A 13 12.05 29.64 11.69
C LEU A 13 11.51 28.31 11.13
N MET A 14 10.19 28.13 11.16
CA MET A 14 9.50 27.05 10.45
C MET A 14 9.72 27.28 8.94
N VAL A 15 10.69 26.59 8.36
CA VAL A 15 10.85 26.54 6.91
C VAL A 15 9.60 25.83 6.38
N LYS A 16 8.67 26.60 5.84
CA LYS A 16 7.61 26.08 4.97
C LYS A 16 8.30 25.60 3.70
N THR A 17 8.79 24.36 3.71
CA THR A 17 9.17 23.67 2.48
C THR A 17 7.88 23.36 1.74
N THR A 18 7.38 24.33 0.97
CA THR A 18 6.50 24.03 -0.15
C THR A 18 7.37 23.27 -1.15
N LEU A 19 7.42 21.95 -1.00
CA LEU A 19 7.96 21.08 -2.05
C LEU A 19 7.13 21.40 -3.29
N ALA A 20 7.80 21.97 -4.29
CA ALA A 20 7.23 22.12 -5.61
C ALA A 20 6.82 20.71 -6.07
N ARG A 21 5.52 20.44 -6.09
CA ARG A 21 4.97 19.20 -6.64
C ARG A 21 5.46 19.11 -8.08
N ASP A 22 6.08 17.99 -8.42
CA ASP A 22 6.44 17.68 -9.79
C ASP A 22 5.16 17.64 -10.64
N MET A 23 4.91 18.73 -11.37
CA MET A 23 3.74 18.93 -12.25
C MET A 23 3.92 18.24 -13.61
N SER A 24 4.98 17.44 -13.81
CA SER A 24 5.33 16.88 -15.12
C SER A 24 4.84 15.45 -15.39
N GLY A 25 4.22 14.80 -14.40
CA GLY A 25 3.68 13.44 -14.55
C GLY A 25 2.33 13.39 -15.28
N VAL A 26 2.23 12.56 -16.32
CA VAL A 26 0.95 12.23 -16.98
C VAL A 26 -0.02 11.66 -15.93
N ALA A 27 -1.24 12.20 -15.85
CA ALA A 27 -2.25 11.76 -14.90
C ALA A 27 -2.48 10.24 -14.94
N ARG A 28 -2.64 9.62 -13.77
CA ARG A 28 -2.91 8.20 -13.60
C ARG A 28 -4.35 7.97 -13.13
N PRO A 29 -5.34 7.97 -14.06
CA PRO A 29 -6.74 7.78 -13.70
C PRO A 29 -6.98 6.42 -13.03
N PRO A 30 -8.00 6.31 -12.16
CA PRO A 30 -8.84 7.39 -11.66
C PRO A 30 -8.08 8.41 -10.78
N VAL A 31 -8.39 9.70 -10.92
CA VAL A 31 -7.81 10.79 -10.12
C VAL A 31 -8.82 11.28 -9.07
N PRO A 32 -8.38 11.81 -7.92
CA PRO A 32 -9.30 12.34 -6.91
C PRO A 32 -9.97 13.66 -7.35
N PRO A 33 -11.11 14.07 -6.73
CA PRO A 33 -11.82 13.36 -5.66
C PRO A 33 -12.54 12.11 -6.16
N PHE A 34 -12.51 11.05 -5.35
CA PHE A 34 -13.09 9.77 -5.74
C PHE A 34 -14.60 9.71 -5.49
N SER A 35 -15.34 9.16 -6.46
CA SER A 35 -16.62 8.49 -6.24
C SER A 35 -16.42 7.05 -5.76
N ARG A 36 -17.49 6.39 -5.30
CA ARG A 36 -17.46 4.97 -4.91
C ARG A 36 -16.91 4.08 -6.03
N ASP A 37 -17.41 4.28 -7.25
CA ASP A 37 -17.02 3.48 -8.41
C ASP A 37 -15.55 3.72 -8.78
N SER A 38 -15.13 4.98 -8.80
CA SER A 38 -13.72 5.32 -9.11
C SER A 38 -12.74 4.82 -8.03
N ALA A 39 -13.16 4.82 -6.75
CA ALA A 39 -12.37 4.26 -5.65
C ALA A 39 -12.27 2.73 -5.77
N ALA A 40 -13.37 2.04 -6.09
CA ALA A 40 -13.37 0.60 -6.33
C ALA A 40 -12.47 0.23 -7.51
N LEU A 41 -12.52 0.99 -8.62
CA LEU A 41 -11.61 0.83 -9.75
C LEU A 41 -10.15 1.05 -9.36
N LYS A 42 -9.86 2.07 -8.52
CA LYS A 42 -8.51 2.33 -8.01
C LYS A 42 -7.99 1.17 -7.15
N VAL A 43 -8.85 0.61 -6.30
CA VAL A 43 -8.53 -0.58 -5.47
C VAL A 43 -8.26 -1.79 -6.35
N ARG A 44 -9.09 -2.08 -7.36
CA ARG A 44 -8.88 -3.21 -8.28
C ARG A 44 -7.61 -3.03 -9.11
N ALA A 45 -7.32 -1.83 -9.61
CA ALA A 45 -6.09 -1.56 -10.35
C ALA A 45 -4.83 -1.77 -9.48
N ALA A 46 -4.90 -1.41 -8.18
CA ALA A 46 -3.83 -1.70 -7.24
C ALA A 46 -3.72 -3.21 -6.96
N GLU A 47 -4.83 -3.94 -6.78
CA GLU A 47 -4.83 -5.40 -6.65
C GLU A 47 -4.14 -6.09 -7.84
N ASP A 48 -4.52 -5.71 -9.07
CA ASP A 48 -3.98 -6.26 -10.29
C ASP A 48 -2.47 -6.00 -10.42
N ALA A 49 -2.03 -4.78 -10.08
CA ALA A 49 -0.61 -4.42 -10.08
C ALA A 49 0.18 -5.25 -9.06
N TRP A 50 -0.29 -5.37 -7.81
CA TRP A 50 0.42 -6.13 -6.77
C TRP A 50 0.46 -7.64 -7.08
N ASN A 51 -0.57 -8.20 -7.71
CA ASN A 51 -0.57 -9.60 -8.14
C ASN A 51 0.43 -9.89 -9.27
N SER A 52 0.91 -8.88 -10.00
CA SER A 52 2.02 -9.06 -10.95
C SER A 52 3.32 -9.47 -10.25
N ARG A 53 3.51 -9.06 -9.00
CA ARG A 53 4.74 -9.22 -8.21
C ARG A 53 5.98 -8.63 -8.90
N ASP A 54 5.76 -7.59 -9.70
CA ASP A 54 6.78 -6.81 -10.38
C ASP A 54 7.04 -5.50 -9.58
N PRO A 55 8.20 -5.38 -8.89
CA PRO A 55 8.54 -4.23 -8.07
C PRO A 55 8.46 -2.90 -8.82
N GLN A 56 8.98 -2.86 -10.05
CA GLN A 56 9.03 -1.63 -10.86
C GLN A 56 7.63 -1.22 -11.28
N ARG A 57 6.85 -2.16 -11.81
CA ARG A 57 5.47 -1.90 -12.23
C ARG A 57 4.60 -1.39 -11.09
N VAL A 58 4.76 -1.93 -9.88
CA VAL A 58 4.01 -1.50 -8.70
C VAL A 58 4.50 -0.13 -8.21
N ALA A 59 5.81 0.10 -8.16
CA ALA A 59 6.40 1.37 -7.72
C ALA A 59 5.94 2.57 -8.57
N LEU A 60 5.63 2.37 -9.86
CA LEU A 60 5.09 3.41 -10.76
C LEU A 60 3.70 3.95 -10.35
N ALA A 61 2.97 3.31 -9.43
CA ALA A 61 1.70 3.83 -8.91
C ALA A 61 1.87 4.87 -7.79
N TYR A 62 3.10 5.07 -7.31
CA TYR A 62 3.43 5.96 -6.19
C TYR A 62 4.15 7.21 -6.69
N SER A 63 3.95 8.33 -6.00
CA SER A 63 4.73 9.56 -6.25
C SER A 63 6.22 9.31 -6.01
N THR A 64 7.08 10.13 -6.60
CA THR A 64 8.54 9.99 -6.48
C THR A 64 9.00 10.12 -5.03
N ASP A 65 8.33 10.96 -4.25
CA ASP A 65 8.55 11.25 -2.82
C ASP A 65 7.54 10.55 -1.88
N SER A 66 6.87 9.49 -2.36
CA SER A 66 5.85 8.76 -1.59
C SER A 66 6.35 8.28 -0.22
N VAL A 67 5.54 8.49 0.82
CA VAL A 67 5.88 8.08 2.20
C VAL A 67 5.06 6.87 2.62
N TRP A 68 5.72 5.79 3.03
CA TRP A 68 5.05 4.58 3.52
C TRP A 68 5.37 4.28 4.97
N ARG A 69 4.40 3.65 5.64
CA ARG A 69 4.66 2.73 6.74
C ARG A 69 4.04 1.38 6.39
N ASN A 70 4.85 0.34 6.32
CA ASN A 70 4.42 -1.04 6.11
C ASN A 70 4.78 -1.88 7.34
N ARG A 71 3.78 -2.29 8.13
CA ARG A 71 3.99 -2.87 9.46
C ARG A 71 4.80 -1.89 10.33
N SER A 72 6.03 -2.26 10.70
CA SER A 72 7.00 -1.48 11.46
C SER A 72 8.11 -0.86 10.61
N GLU A 73 8.09 -1.04 9.29
CA GLU A 73 9.09 -0.49 8.36
C GLU A 73 8.61 0.83 7.74
N PHE A 74 9.50 1.82 7.64
CA PHE A 74 9.26 3.11 7.03
C PHE A 74 10.07 3.22 5.74
N ILE A 75 9.43 3.67 4.66
CA ILE A 75 9.99 3.64 3.31
C ILE A 75 9.69 5.00 2.67
N ASN A 76 10.71 5.65 2.11
CA ASN A 76 10.65 7.02 1.60
C ASN A 76 11.06 7.06 0.13
N GLY A 77 10.07 7.31 -0.73
CA GLY A 77 10.25 7.48 -2.16
C GLY A 77 10.21 6.19 -2.97
N ARG A 78 10.06 6.35 -4.29
CA ARG A 78 9.81 5.24 -5.23
C ARG A 78 10.93 4.20 -5.25
N GLN A 79 12.19 4.62 -5.10
CA GLN A 79 13.34 3.71 -5.12
C GLN A 79 13.34 2.78 -3.91
N GLU A 80 13.07 3.30 -2.70
CA GLU A 80 12.99 2.46 -1.50
C GLU A 80 11.76 1.54 -1.55
N ILE A 81 10.66 1.98 -2.15
CA ILE A 81 9.48 1.15 -2.42
C ILE A 81 9.84 -0.04 -3.31
N GLU A 82 10.54 0.19 -4.42
CA GLU A 82 11.00 -0.90 -5.30
C GLU A 82 11.91 -1.88 -4.54
N ALA A 83 12.86 -1.39 -3.75
CA ALA A 83 13.74 -2.23 -2.94
C ALA A 83 12.95 -3.08 -1.90
N PHE A 84 11.96 -2.48 -1.23
CA PHE A 84 11.07 -3.19 -0.31
C PHE A 84 10.29 -4.29 -1.02
N LEU A 85 9.68 -3.98 -2.17
CA LEU A 85 8.87 -4.93 -2.94
C LEU A 85 9.70 -6.10 -3.47
N THR A 86 10.94 -5.83 -3.89
CA THR A 86 11.91 -6.87 -4.28
C THR A 86 12.18 -7.84 -3.13
N ARG A 87 12.45 -7.33 -1.91
CA ARG A 87 12.64 -8.20 -0.73
C ARG A 87 11.36 -8.96 -0.37
N LYS A 88 10.21 -8.28 -0.40
CA LYS A 88 8.90 -8.86 -0.08
C LYS A 88 8.64 -10.10 -0.92
N TRP A 89 8.77 -10.04 -2.24
CA TRP A 89 8.45 -11.18 -3.11
C TRP A 89 9.58 -12.18 -3.31
N ALA A 90 10.79 -11.88 -2.82
CA ALA A 90 11.81 -12.91 -2.61
C ALA A 90 11.42 -13.87 -1.47
N GLN A 91 10.77 -13.35 -0.42
CA GLN A 91 10.32 -14.14 0.72
C GLN A 91 8.90 -14.71 0.53
N GLU A 92 7.95 -13.86 0.15
CA GLU A 92 6.54 -14.22 0.07
C GLU A 92 6.21 -14.90 -1.27
N THR A 93 6.60 -16.18 -1.39
CA THR A 93 6.36 -16.95 -2.62
C THR A 93 4.89 -17.35 -2.76
N GLN A 94 4.48 -17.79 -3.95
CA GLN A 94 3.09 -18.15 -4.26
C GLN A 94 2.03 -17.06 -3.98
N TYR A 95 2.47 -15.81 -3.78
CA TYR A 95 1.67 -14.66 -3.41
C TYR A 95 0.42 -14.47 -4.30
N ARG A 96 -0.75 -14.39 -3.66
CA ARG A 96 -2.03 -14.06 -4.28
C ARG A 96 -2.81 -13.13 -3.37
N LEU A 97 -3.31 -12.02 -3.91
CA LEU A 97 -3.90 -10.92 -3.16
C LEU A 97 -5.31 -10.61 -3.63
N ILE A 98 -6.18 -10.31 -2.66
CA ILE A 98 -7.49 -9.70 -2.89
C ILE A 98 -7.58 -8.42 -2.07
N LYS A 99 -7.97 -7.30 -2.71
CA LYS A 99 -8.24 -6.02 -2.06
C LYS A 99 -9.72 -5.69 -2.21
N GLU A 100 -10.27 -5.05 -1.20
CA GLU A 100 -11.66 -4.61 -1.17
C GLU A 100 -11.76 -3.20 -0.59
N LEU A 101 -12.55 -2.35 -1.25
CA LEU A 101 -12.81 -0.99 -0.79
C LEU A 101 -13.56 -1.04 0.55
N PHE A 102 -13.03 -0.37 1.57
CA PHE A 102 -13.71 -0.22 2.86
C PHE A 102 -14.46 1.13 2.94
N SER A 103 -13.75 2.22 2.69
CA SER A 103 -14.32 3.57 2.62
C SER A 103 -13.45 4.51 1.79
N PHE A 104 -13.97 5.67 1.43
CA PHE A 104 -13.24 6.71 0.72
C PHE A 104 -13.73 8.10 1.14
N ASP A 105 -12.88 9.10 1.02
CA ASP A 105 -13.19 10.51 1.29
C ASP A 105 -12.22 11.42 0.53
N GLY A 106 -12.72 12.25 -0.39
CA GLY A 106 -11.91 13.12 -1.23
C GLY A 106 -10.78 12.37 -1.96
N ASN A 107 -9.53 12.63 -1.57
CA ASN A 107 -8.33 11.98 -2.12
C ASN A 107 -7.83 10.78 -1.31
N ARG A 108 -8.65 10.23 -0.41
CA ARG A 108 -8.27 9.13 0.48
C ARG A 108 -9.11 7.89 0.21
N ILE A 109 -8.47 6.73 0.32
CA ILE A 109 -9.13 5.42 0.23
C ILE A 109 -8.65 4.54 1.39
N ALA A 110 -9.59 3.94 2.11
CA ALA A 110 -9.33 2.87 3.07
C ALA A 110 -9.67 1.52 2.45
N VAL A 111 -8.79 0.55 2.62
CA VAL A 111 -8.85 -0.75 1.96
C VAL A 111 -8.67 -1.86 2.97
N ARG A 112 -9.49 -2.90 2.85
CA ARG A 112 -9.26 -4.21 3.47
C ARG A 112 -8.62 -5.11 2.43
N PHE A 113 -7.72 -5.99 2.85
CA PHE A 113 -7.16 -6.99 1.95
C PHE A 113 -6.74 -8.24 2.70
N ALA A 114 -6.62 -9.32 1.95
CA ALA A 114 -5.89 -10.50 2.39
C ALA A 114 -5.01 -11.03 1.26
N TYR A 115 -3.86 -11.59 1.61
CA TYR A 115 -3.03 -12.34 0.67
C TYR A 115 -2.59 -13.67 1.25
N GLU A 116 -2.49 -14.68 0.38
CA GLU A 116 -1.95 -15.99 0.71
C GLU A 116 -0.56 -16.14 0.11
N TRP A 117 0.37 -16.70 0.88
CA TRP A 117 1.76 -16.89 0.46
C TRP A 117 2.38 -18.10 1.17
N LEU A 118 3.46 -18.62 0.59
CA LEU A 118 4.23 -19.74 1.11
C LEU A 118 5.65 -19.25 1.48
N ASP A 119 6.02 -19.47 2.74
CA ASP A 119 7.41 -19.47 3.15
C ASP A 119 8.04 -20.81 2.72
N VAL A 120 8.91 -20.77 1.70
CA VAL A 120 9.52 -21.98 1.15
C VAL A 120 10.59 -22.58 2.05
N ASP A 121 11.22 -21.77 2.90
CA ASP A 121 12.26 -22.26 3.81
C ASP A 121 11.63 -23.04 4.97
N GLN A 122 10.46 -22.58 5.42
CA GLN A 122 9.69 -23.21 6.50
C GLN A 122 8.63 -24.20 6.00
N GLN A 123 8.37 -24.24 4.69
CA GLN A 123 7.24 -24.98 4.09
C GLN A 123 5.89 -24.62 4.77
N GLN A 124 5.72 -23.35 5.14
CA GLN A 124 4.54 -22.86 5.88
C GLN A 124 3.72 -21.90 5.03
N TRP A 125 2.43 -22.19 4.89
CA TRP A 125 1.47 -21.27 4.27
C TRP A 125 0.96 -20.23 5.27
N TYR A 126 0.76 -19.02 4.80
CA TYR A 126 0.16 -17.95 5.59
C TYR A 126 -1.00 -17.33 4.82
N ARG A 127 -2.03 -16.91 5.57
CA ARG A 127 -2.96 -15.89 5.12
C ARG A 127 -2.70 -14.63 5.92
N ALA A 128 -2.22 -13.60 5.24
CA ALA A 128 -1.99 -12.29 5.80
C ALA A 128 -3.26 -11.45 5.66
N TYR A 129 -3.73 -10.85 6.75
CA TYR A 129 -4.86 -9.93 6.77
C TYR A 129 -4.35 -8.52 6.97
N GLY A 130 -4.86 -7.58 6.20
CA GLY A 130 -4.36 -6.21 6.24
C GLY A 130 -5.42 -5.13 6.07
N ASN A 131 -5.11 -4.00 6.68
CA ASN A 131 -5.75 -2.72 6.42
C ASN A 131 -4.70 -1.76 5.87
N GLU A 132 -5.04 -1.06 4.79
CA GLU A 132 -4.21 0.01 4.29
C GLU A 132 -5.01 1.27 3.99
N ASN A 133 -4.40 2.42 4.30
CA ASN A 133 -4.94 3.74 4.06
C ASN A 133 -4.05 4.47 3.07
N TRP A 134 -4.67 4.98 2.00
CA TRP A 134 -4.02 5.61 0.88
C TRP A 134 -4.39 7.08 0.81
N VAL A 135 -3.40 7.93 0.53
CA VAL A 135 -3.62 9.34 0.19
C VAL A 135 -3.01 9.58 -1.19
N PHE A 136 -3.80 10.15 -2.10
CA PHE A 136 -3.39 10.41 -3.48
C PHE A 136 -3.11 11.89 -3.73
N ASP A 137 -2.20 12.18 -4.65
CA ASP A 137 -2.06 13.51 -5.23
C ASP A 137 -3.10 13.78 -6.32
N ASP A 138 -3.11 15.01 -6.83
CA ASP A 138 -4.09 15.46 -7.83
C ASP A 138 -3.92 14.78 -9.20
N GLN A 139 -2.77 14.13 -9.44
CA GLN A 139 -2.48 13.35 -10.65
C GLN A 139 -2.82 11.86 -10.46
N GLY A 140 -3.33 11.46 -9.29
CA GLY A 140 -3.73 10.09 -8.99
C GLY A 140 -2.59 9.15 -8.62
N TYR A 141 -1.39 9.65 -8.31
CA TYR A 141 -0.33 8.85 -7.71
C TYR A 141 -0.51 8.79 -6.19
N MET A 142 -0.17 7.65 -5.59
CA MET A 142 -0.26 7.51 -4.14
C MET A 142 0.92 8.24 -3.49
N ALA A 143 0.62 9.28 -2.70
CA ALA A 143 1.58 10.09 -1.96
C ALA A 143 1.88 9.52 -0.57
N GLN A 144 0.90 8.84 0.04
CA GLN A 144 1.08 8.19 1.33
C GLN A 144 0.40 6.82 1.36
N ARG A 145 1.08 5.84 1.98
CA ARG A 145 0.54 4.49 2.20
C ARG A 145 0.83 4.04 3.63
N PHE A 146 -0.22 3.80 4.40
CA PHE A 146 -0.09 3.25 5.76
C PHE A 146 -0.74 1.87 5.79
N ALA A 147 0.05 0.82 5.97
CA ALA A 147 -0.42 -0.56 5.98
C ALA A 147 -0.09 -1.27 7.29
N ALA A 148 -1.12 -1.83 7.92
CA ALA A 148 -1.01 -2.76 9.04
C ALA A 148 -1.40 -4.16 8.54
N ILE A 149 -0.59 -5.17 8.88
CA ILE A 149 -0.71 -6.53 8.34
C ILE A 149 -0.36 -7.53 9.44
N ASN A 150 -1.17 -8.57 9.58
CA ASN A 150 -0.97 -9.67 10.51
C ASN A 150 -1.03 -11.00 9.76
N ASP A 151 -0.02 -11.84 9.94
CA ASP A 151 0.04 -13.16 9.31
C ASP A 151 -0.58 -14.22 10.22
N VAL A 152 -1.42 -15.07 9.64
CA VAL A 152 -1.99 -16.23 10.31
C VAL A 152 -1.49 -17.48 9.57
N PRO A 153 -0.79 -18.41 10.25
CA PRO A 153 -0.40 -19.67 9.62
C PRO A 153 -1.65 -20.48 9.27
N ILE A 154 -1.65 -21.12 8.10
CA ILE A 154 -2.73 -21.98 7.61
C ILE A 154 -2.16 -23.28 7.04
N ASP A 155 -2.96 -24.34 7.00
CA ASP A 155 -2.62 -25.52 6.20
C ASP A 155 -2.81 -25.22 4.71
N GLU A 156 -2.10 -25.92 3.83
CA GLU A 156 -2.27 -25.76 2.38
C GLU A 156 -3.72 -25.99 1.92
N LYS A 157 -4.40 -26.98 2.52
CA LYS A 157 -5.81 -27.29 2.22
C LYS A 157 -6.78 -26.17 2.58
N ASP A 158 -6.39 -25.26 3.47
CA ASP A 158 -7.23 -24.16 3.94
C ASP A 158 -7.11 -22.90 3.07
N ARG A 159 -6.25 -22.93 2.04
CA ARG A 159 -6.12 -21.88 1.03
C ARG A 159 -7.45 -21.62 0.34
N ARG A 160 -7.73 -20.36 0.07
CA ARG A 160 -8.94 -19.89 -0.64
C ARG A 160 -8.61 -19.24 -1.98
N PHE A 161 -7.35 -18.90 -2.23
CA PHE A 161 -6.94 -18.16 -3.42
C PHE A 161 -6.36 -19.10 -4.47
N HIS A 162 -7.21 -19.51 -5.41
CA HIS A 162 -6.90 -20.50 -6.43
C HIS A 162 -7.12 -19.94 -7.83
N TRP A 163 -6.08 -19.33 -8.39
CA TRP A 163 -6.01 -18.94 -9.79
C TRP A 163 -4.55 -19.00 -10.29
N PRO A 164 -4.30 -19.01 -11.62
CA PRO A 164 -2.96 -18.89 -12.18
C PRO A 164 -2.25 -17.63 -11.66
N GLN A 165 -0.93 -17.68 -11.54
CA GLN A 165 -0.19 -16.54 -11.00
C GLN A 165 -0.39 -15.25 -11.83
N GLY A 166 -0.73 -14.14 -11.17
CA GLY A 166 -1.07 -12.88 -11.81
C GLY A 166 -2.46 -12.34 -11.41
N ARG A 167 -3.05 -11.51 -12.28
CA ARG A 167 -4.33 -10.84 -12.05
C ARG A 167 -5.42 -11.85 -11.63
N ARG A 168 -6.13 -11.54 -10.53
CA ARG A 168 -7.29 -12.33 -10.12
C ARG A 168 -8.36 -12.30 -11.23
N PRO A 169 -8.97 -13.45 -11.61
CA PRO A 169 -10.08 -13.48 -12.56
C PRO A 169 -11.25 -12.58 -12.15
N ASP A 170 -12.07 -12.15 -13.12
CA ASP A 170 -13.21 -11.26 -12.85
C ASP A 170 -14.35 -11.99 -12.13
N ASP A 171 -14.47 -13.30 -12.34
CA ASP A 171 -15.47 -14.19 -11.75
C ASP A 171 -15.01 -14.84 -10.42
N HIS A 172 -13.75 -14.66 -10.02
CA HIS A 172 -13.28 -15.13 -8.72
C HIS A 172 -13.90 -14.28 -7.60
N PRO A 173 -14.47 -14.88 -6.54
CA PRO A 173 -15.12 -14.16 -5.45
C PRO A 173 -14.20 -13.14 -4.78
N GLY A 174 -14.80 -12.03 -4.31
CA GLY A 174 -14.12 -10.99 -3.55
C GLY A 174 -13.86 -11.38 -2.08
N LEU A 175 -13.34 -10.44 -1.30
CA LEU A 175 -12.99 -10.70 0.10
C LEU A 175 -14.25 -11.00 0.94
N SER A 176 -15.28 -10.16 0.80
CA SER A 176 -16.56 -10.35 1.47
C SER A 176 -17.26 -11.65 1.06
N ASP A 177 -17.24 -12.02 -0.22
CA ASP A 177 -17.87 -13.25 -0.73
C ASP A 177 -17.19 -14.52 -0.21
N LEU A 178 -15.89 -14.43 0.09
CA LEU A 178 -15.14 -15.50 0.72
C LEU A 178 -15.32 -15.56 2.24
N GLY A 179 -16.07 -14.63 2.85
CA GLY A 179 -16.24 -14.55 4.31
C GLY A 179 -14.92 -14.26 5.05
N LEU A 180 -14.07 -13.41 4.47
CA LEU A 180 -12.78 -12.99 5.04
C LEU A 180 -12.79 -11.52 5.50
#